data_AF-A0AAV8UBT6-F1
#
_entry.id   AF-A0AAV8UBT6-F1
#
_cell.length_a   1.000
_cell.length_b   1.000
_cell.length_c   1.000
_cell.angle_alpha   90.00
_cell.angle_beta   90.00
_cell.angle_gamma   90.00
#
_symmetry.space_group_name_H-M   'P 1'
#
loop_
_entity.id
_entity.type
_entity.pdbx_description
1 polymer ?
#
loop_
_entity_poly.entity_id
_entity_poly.type
_entity_poly.pdbx_seq_one_letter_code
_entity_poly.pdbx_strand_id
1 'polypeptide(L)'
;MLPVGIVSALVFFTLLYQSPVSHSLQEPLLVSSKQCNETCGQLHVPFPFHLNTSCASVSNAFRLFCTNSTLSLIIDSESYRVLEFFSDGLLLEFPGSSTCRQYNDLNSLAFTGNNYFGLSIDNVIGLYDCEDSSLCKATCEAIDLPGCDGRADGSTACCYPLSDHSAWHIGDGFSVFSKFGCRGFSSWVVSRGSNSGKRGVKLEWAVPGNLSKRACAGKANIVNATTVQEGIRCKCQDGYVGDGFASGAGCLKYTLKDGEEANGSASHTRRHNDRTVTILAGVIGPLFVIGSLIALLYLLKRPVKAGTYENGHFHSTVSFRKASRTRLFTYNELKKATKGFEDGQKLVSTTTGIMYAGVLGDGSHVAVHKIHCQDETDFIQALSKVEALSSLSHRNLARVIGCCIDSGYTLLVVYEYPANGTLSDHLHPNNGGQNVGLGWHRRLNIAAETASILAFLQYELSPPIFHNELTCGCLFLDINSSAKIAGFRLGNESHLHEKYAGLLNQRNDVYDFGVLLLEMVTGSKHKDLPAMALKKIRSGKLEEIVDPGLYYHEQSSFCREQIQIVADLATRCLLFGGDGKIGITEVAREMVRITKEGIDGNSKRGPALEETFSNSSLLQMISMSPDSMLVP
;
A
#
# COMPACT_ATOMS: atom_id res chain seq x y z
N MET A 1 22.77 -63.37 47.48
CA MET A 1 22.88 -62.80 46.12
C MET A 1 21.50 -62.79 45.48
N LEU A 2 20.92 -61.60 45.33
CA LEU A 2 19.71 -61.27 44.58
C LEU A 2 19.96 -59.86 44.00
N PRO A 3 19.71 -59.58 42.70
CA PRO A 3 20.15 -58.32 42.12
C PRO A 3 19.07 -57.22 42.20
N VAL A 4 19.47 -56.16 42.90
CA VAL A 4 19.36 -54.72 42.57
C VAL A 4 18.39 -54.32 41.46
N GLY A 5 17.34 -53.60 41.87
CA GLY A 5 16.51 -52.78 41.00
C GLY A 5 15.09 -52.66 41.51
N ILE A 6 14.86 -51.83 42.54
CA ILE A 6 13.54 -51.23 42.92
C ILE A 6 13.65 -50.25 44.12
N VAL A 7 14.80 -50.11 44.81
CA VAL A 7 14.89 -49.28 46.03
C VAL A 7 15.23 -47.78 45.76
N SER A 8 15.31 -47.32 44.51
CA SER A 8 15.67 -45.91 44.22
C SER A 8 14.49 -44.95 44.02
N ALA A 9 13.23 -45.41 44.09
CA ALA A 9 12.06 -44.56 43.80
C ALA A 9 11.34 -43.98 45.03
N LEU A 10 11.73 -44.35 46.26
CA LEU A 10 11.02 -43.95 47.49
C LEU A 10 11.76 -42.93 48.38
N VAL A 11 12.96 -42.48 47.98
CA VAL A 11 13.74 -41.48 48.73
C VAL A 11 13.69 -40.07 48.11
N PHE A 12 13.12 -39.92 46.90
CA PHE A 12 12.92 -38.61 46.27
C PHE A 12 11.58 -37.93 46.58
N PHE A 13 10.68 -38.57 47.33
CA PHE A 13 9.34 -38.03 47.64
C PHE A 13 9.19 -37.44 49.06
N THR A 14 10.25 -37.44 49.87
CA THR A 14 10.22 -36.93 51.27
C THR A 14 11.04 -35.65 51.49
N LEU A 15 11.47 -34.96 50.42
CA LEU A 15 12.20 -33.69 50.50
C LEU A 15 11.48 -32.47 49.87
N LEU A 16 10.16 -32.57 49.63
CA LEU A 16 9.35 -31.42 49.18
C LEU A 16 8.20 -31.06 50.15
N TYR A 17 8.27 -31.52 51.39
CA TYR A 17 7.37 -31.08 52.47
C TYR A 17 8.15 -30.28 53.52
N GLN A 18 8.56 -29.08 53.14
CA GLN A 18 8.85 -28.01 54.09
C GLN A 18 8.11 -26.76 53.65
N SER A 19 7.11 -26.38 54.42
CA SER A 19 6.54 -25.03 54.41
C SER A 19 7.63 -24.02 54.76
N PRO A 20 7.64 -22.85 54.11
CA PRO A 20 7.79 -21.62 54.89
C PRO A 20 6.69 -20.63 54.54
N VAL A 21 5.96 -20.16 55.54
CA VAL A 21 6.09 -18.81 56.10
C VAL A 21 5.55 -17.74 55.14
N SER A 22 4.34 -17.32 55.48
CA SER A 22 3.70 -16.07 55.10
C SER A 22 4.66 -14.88 55.18
N HIS A 23 4.97 -14.31 54.03
CA HIS A 23 5.34 -12.91 53.91
C HIS A 23 4.40 -12.22 52.92
N SER A 24 3.63 -11.28 53.48
CA SER A 24 2.77 -10.35 52.78
C SER A 24 3.55 -9.55 51.74
N LEU A 25 3.22 -9.72 50.47
CA LEU A 25 3.47 -8.73 49.42
C LEU A 25 2.22 -8.69 48.54
N GLN A 26 1.49 -7.60 48.73
CA GLN A 26 0.27 -7.16 48.04
C GLN A 26 0.22 -7.61 46.57
N GLU A 27 -0.74 -8.46 46.23
CA GLU A 27 -1.23 -8.58 44.85
C GLU A 27 -1.76 -7.20 44.40
N PRO A 28 -1.28 -6.62 43.29
CA PRO A 28 -2.07 -5.59 42.63
C PRO A 28 -3.20 -6.31 41.89
N LEU A 29 -4.36 -6.34 42.57
CA LEU A 29 -5.71 -6.33 42.04
C LEU A 29 -5.86 -6.72 40.56
N LEU A 30 -6.52 -7.85 40.31
CA LEU A 30 -7.28 -8.09 39.07
C LEU A 30 -8.10 -6.83 38.73
N VAL A 31 -7.68 -6.07 37.71
CA VAL A 31 -8.51 -5.02 37.11
C VAL A 31 -9.27 -5.64 35.95
N SER A 32 -10.55 -5.91 36.23
CA SER A 32 -11.64 -6.13 35.27
C SER A 32 -11.45 -5.34 33.96
N SER A 33 -11.73 -5.97 32.82
CA SER A 33 -11.84 -5.34 31.50
C SER A 33 -12.73 -4.09 31.56
N LYS A 34 -12.13 -2.89 31.54
CA LYS A 34 -12.83 -1.61 31.50
C LYS A 34 -12.94 -1.14 30.04
N GLN A 35 -13.73 -1.83 29.23
CA GLN A 35 -14.09 -1.29 27.92
C GLN A 35 -15.14 -0.19 28.15
N CYS A 36 -14.72 1.05 27.95
CA CYS A 36 -15.56 2.22 28.12
C CYS A 36 -16.25 2.58 26.81
N ASN A 37 -17.53 2.23 26.72
CA ASN A 37 -18.37 2.53 25.57
C ASN A 37 -19.16 3.82 25.84
N GLU A 38 -18.46 4.94 25.93
CA GLU A 38 -19.10 6.25 26.08
C GLU A 38 -19.46 6.85 24.72
N THR A 39 -20.62 7.48 24.62
CA THR A 39 -21.10 8.13 23.40
C THR A 39 -21.68 9.50 23.73
N CYS A 40 -21.53 10.44 22.81
CA CYS A 40 -22.17 11.76 22.88
C CYS A 40 -22.79 12.07 21.51
N GLY A 41 -24.13 12.07 21.44
CA GLY A 41 -24.83 12.14 20.16
C GLY A 41 -24.52 10.91 19.29
N GLN A 42 -23.93 11.12 18.11
CA GLN A 42 -23.51 10.06 17.18
C GLN A 42 -22.03 9.67 17.32
N LEU A 43 -21.25 10.40 18.14
CA LEU A 43 -19.82 10.17 18.28
C LEU A 43 -19.53 9.15 19.38
N HIS A 44 -18.78 8.11 19.03
CA HIS A 44 -18.17 7.19 20.00
C HIS A 44 -16.90 7.83 20.57
N VAL A 45 -16.74 7.80 21.90
CA VAL A 45 -15.59 8.40 22.58
C VAL A 45 -14.49 7.33 22.73
N PRO A 46 -13.36 7.45 22.02
CA PRO A 46 -12.28 6.47 22.12
C PRO A 46 -11.38 6.76 23.33
N PHE A 47 -10.79 5.72 23.91
CA PHE A 47 -9.69 5.87 24.87
C PHE A 47 -8.52 6.65 24.22
N PRO A 48 -7.84 7.59 24.91
CA PRO A 48 -7.89 7.91 26.35
C PRO A 48 -8.95 8.96 26.73
N PHE A 49 -9.77 9.42 25.78
CA PHE A 49 -10.83 10.38 26.05
C PHE A 49 -11.93 9.76 26.89
N HIS A 50 -12.51 10.58 27.77
CA HIS A 50 -13.60 10.14 28.63
C HIS A 50 -14.51 11.30 29.03
N LEU A 51 -15.75 10.97 29.37
CA LEU A 51 -16.74 11.86 29.96
C LEU A 51 -16.61 11.83 31.50
N ASN A 52 -17.58 12.43 32.21
CA ASN A 52 -17.60 12.47 33.68
C ASN A 52 -18.03 11.14 34.33
N THR A 53 -18.31 10.11 33.52
CA THR A 53 -18.68 8.75 33.95
C THR A 53 -17.43 7.90 34.22
N SER A 54 -17.55 6.87 35.07
CA SER A 54 -16.44 6.18 35.76
C SER A 54 -15.54 5.31 34.86
N CYS A 55 -14.94 5.90 33.84
CA CYS A 55 -14.02 5.24 32.92
C CYS A 55 -12.58 5.21 33.42
N ALA A 56 -11.78 4.27 32.93
CA ALA A 56 -10.34 4.30 33.15
C ALA A 56 -9.79 5.55 32.45
N SER A 57 -9.28 6.50 33.22
CA SER A 57 -8.67 7.72 32.71
C SER A 57 -7.15 7.68 32.89
N VAL A 58 -6.43 8.20 31.90
CA VAL A 58 -4.98 8.37 31.99
C VAL A 58 -4.64 9.73 32.59
N SER A 59 -5.42 10.75 32.25
CA SER A 59 -5.24 12.13 32.71
C SER A 59 -6.54 12.91 32.52
N ASN A 60 -6.77 13.90 33.38
CA ASN A 60 -7.89 14.85 33.23
C ASN A 60 -7.76 15.72 31.96
N ALA A 61 -6.58 15.74 31.32
CA ALA A 61 -6.36 16.44 30.06
C ALA A 61 -7.24 15.88 28.91
N PHE A 62 -7.62 14.60 28.98
CA PHE A 62 -8.48 13.95 27.98
C PHE A 62 -9.97 14.00 28.31
N ARG A 63 -10.34 14.79 29.32
CA ARG A 63 -11.73 14.91 29.75
C ARG A 63 -12.54 15.72 28.74
N LEU A 64 -13.65 15.13 28.30
CA LEU A 64 -14.61 15.76 27.41
C LEU A 64 -15.90 16.12 28.13
N PHE A 65 -16.61 17.10 27.58
CA PHE A 65 -17.91 17.57 28.05
C PHE A 65 -18.95 17.36 26.96
N CYS A 66 -20.07 16.73 27.30
CA CYS A 66 -21.17 16.51 26.38
C CYS A 66 -22.38 17.35 26.82
N THR A 67 -22.80 18.30 26.00
CA THR A 67 -23.98 19.14 26.24
C THR A 67 -24.86 19.16 24.99
N ASN A 68 -26.14 18.78 25.10
CA ASN A 68 -27.08 18.73 23.97
C ASN A 68 -26.52 18.01 22.73
N SER A 69 -25.93 16.81 22.92
CA SER A 69 -25.28 16.01 21.86
C SER A 69 -24.07 16.67 21.18
N THR A 70 -23.56 17.75 21.74
CA THR A 70 -22.34 18.42 21.30
C THR A 70 -21.20 18.07 22.24
N LEU A 71 -20.12 17.55 21.67
CA LEU A 71 -18.92 17.14 22.40
C LEU A 71 -17.88 18.26 22.37
N SER A 72 -17.35 18.62 23.53
CA SER A 72 -16.36 19.67 23.67
C SER A 72 -15.16 19.23 24.50
N LEU A 73 -13.97 19.69 24.09
CA LEU A 73 -12.71 19.54 24.81
C LEU A 73 -12.30 20.91 25.36
N ILE A 74 -11.79 20.94 26.59
CA ILE A 74 -11.26 22.17 27.18
C ILE A 74 -9.73 22.10 27.15
N ILE A 75 -9.10 23.07 26.49
CA ILE A 75 -7.65 23.22 26.43
C ILE A 75 -7.30 24.65 26.85
N ASP A 76 -6.43 24.81 27.85
CA ASP A 76 -5.96 26.12 28.34
C ASP A 76 -7.10 27.13 28.63
N SER A 77 -8.17 26.64 29.26
CA SER A 77 -9.39 27.38 29.61
C SER A 77 -10.33 27.77 28.45
N GLU A 78 -10.00 27.40 27.21
CA GLU A 78 -10.88 27.56 26.04
C GLU A 78 -11.63 26.27 25.73
N SER A 79 -12.89 26.39 25.26
CA SER A 79 -13.73 25.25 24.90
C SER A 79 -13.82 25.08 23.39
N TYR A 80 -13.37 23.93 22.91
CA TYR A 80 -13.37 23.56 21.50
C TYR A 80 -14.37 22.45 21.24
N ARG A 81 -15.22 22.60 20.22
CA ARG A 81 -16.12 21.53 19.80
C ARG A 81 -15.35 20.47 19.01
N VAL A 82 -15.55 19.21 19.39
CA VAL A 82 -14.98 18.05 18.71
C VAL A 82 -15.92 17.61 17.58
N LEU A 83 -15.40 17.53 16.37
CA LEU A 83 -16.13 17.12 15.17
C LEU A 83 -15.94 15.63 14.87
N GLU A 84 -14.72 15.10 15.06
CA GLU A 84 -14.36 13.74 14.68
C GLU A 84 -13.12 13.26 15.45
N PHE A 85 -13.00 11.94 15.64
CA PHE A 85 -11.82 11.30 16.23
C PHE A 85 -11.02 10.53 15.18
N PHE A 86 -9.70 10.58 15.31
CA PHE A 86 -8.75 9.74 14.57
C PHE A 86 -7.97 8.86 15.55
N SER A 87 -7.32 7.81 15.04
CA SER A 87 -6.45 6.95 15.86
C SER A 87 -5.28 7.71 16.52
N ASP A 88 -4.90 8.85 15.95
CA ASP A 88 -3.76 9.67 16.35
C ASP A 88 -4.12 11.09 16.78
N GLY A 89 -5.40 11.46 16.70
CA GLY A 89 -5.80 12.85 16.84
C GLY A 89 -7.30 13.06 16.96
N LEU A 90 -7.71 14.32 16.98
CA LEU A 90 -9.12 14.73 16.93
C LEU A 90 -9.26 16.01 16.12
N LEU A 91 -10.39 16.14 15.42
CA LEU A 91 -10.74 17.33 14.64
C LEU A 91 -11.55 18.29 15.49
N LEU A 92 -11.11 19.54 15.58
CA LEU A 92 -11.79 20.61 16.30
C LEU A 92 -12.42 21.63 15.34
N GLU A 93 -13.58 22.16 15.74
CA GLU A 93 -14.20 23.34 15.12
C GLU A 93 -13.52 24.63 15.61
N PHE A 94 -13.47 25.65 14.76
CA PHE A 94 -12.93 26.95 15.12
C PHE A 94 -13.82 27.69 16.14
N PRO A 95 -13.24 28.29 17.19
CA PRO A 95 -13.97 29.16 18.11
C PRO A 95 -14.59 30.36 17.38
N GLY A 96 -15.85 30.69 17.67
CA GLY A 96 -16.51 31.87 17.09
C GLY A 96 -16.89 31.75 15.60
N SER A 97 -16.89 30.54 15.04
CA SER A 97 -17.34 30.31 13.67
C SER A 97 -18.85 30.57 13.55
N SER A 98 -19.22 31.70 12.95
CA SER A 98 -20.50 31.79 12.25
C SER A 98 -20.39 30.97 10.97
N THR A 99 -21.53 30.46 10.48
CA THR A 99 -21.62 29.57 9.33
C THR A 99 -21.12 30.16 8.01
N CYS A 100 -20.62 31.40 7.97
CA CYS A 100 -20.10 32.01 6.74
C CYS A 100 -19.03 33.09 6.99
N ARG A 101 -17.95 32.75 7.71
CA ARG A 101 -16.69 33.54 7.65
C ARG A 101 -15.67 32.79 6.80
N GLN A 102 -15.23 33.43 5.72
CA GLN A 102 -14.32 32.87 4.71
C GLN A 102 -12.97 32.44 5.31
N TYR A 103 -12.40 33.25 6.19
CA TYR A 103 -11.17 32.97 6.92
C TYR A 103 -11.24 33.46 8.37
N ASN A 104 -10.40 32.88 9.23
CA ASN A 104 -10.23 33.27 10.63
C ASN A 104 -9.01 34.17 10.80
N ASP A 105 -9.00 34.98 11.85
CA ASP A 105 -7.81 35.73 12.29
C ASP A 105 -6.72 34.72 12.72
N LEU A 106 -5.45 34.99 12.40
CA LEU A 106 -4.32 34.12 12.76
C LEU A 106 -4.21 33.80 14.25
N ASN A 107 -4.80 34.62 15.14
CA ASN A 107 -4.82 34.43 16.58
C ASN A 107 -6.11 33.80 17.12
N SER A 108 -7.06 33.45 16.25
CA SER A 108 -8.33 32.81 16.64
C SER A 108 -8.16 31.44 17.29
N LEU A 109 -7.03 30.77 17.04
CA LEU A 109 -6.59 29.58 17.75
C LEU A 109 -5.31 29.92 18.51
N ALA A 110 -5.44 30.32 19.78
CA ALA A 110 -4.31 30.68 20.63
C ALA A 110 -3.47 29.47 21.10
N PHE A 111 -3.91 28.25 20.77
CA PHE A 111 -3.26 27.02 21.19
C PHE A 111 -2.07 26.67 20.29
N THR A 112 -0.88 26.52 20.88
CA THR A 112 0.36 26.15 20.19
C THR A 112 0.82 24.72 20.50
N GLY A 113 0.33 24.14 21.60
CA GLY A 113 0.72 22.81 22.07
C GLY A 113 0.83 22.74 23.59
N ASN A 114 0.69 21.54 24.15
CA ASN A 114 0.98 21.24 25.55
C ASN A 114 1.51 19.79 25.67
N ASN A 115 1.68 19.30 26.90
CA ASN A 115 2.22 17.95 27.15
C ASN A 115 1.33 16.79 26.65
N TYR A 116 0.10 17.07 26.19
CA TYR A 116 -0.87 16.08 25.76
C TYR A 116 -1.35 16.28 24.32
N PHE A 117 -1.34 17.51 23.82
CA PHE A 117 -1.88 17.87 22.51
C PHE A 117 -0.90 18.76 21.74
N GLY A 118 -0.85 18.57 20.43
CA GLY A 118 -0.06 19.39 19.50
C GLY A 118 -0.84 19.63 18.20
N LEU A 119 -0.55 20.71 17.49
CA LEU A 119 -1.10 20.93 16.15
C LEU A 119 -0.57 19.86 15.20
N SER A 120 -1.46 19.06 14.60
CA SER A 120 -1.05 17.96 13.73
C SER A 120 -0.45 18.47 12.42
N ILE A 121 0.60 17.82 11.93
CA ILE A 121 1.20 18.10 10.61
C ILE A 121 0.26 17.77 9.44
N ASP A 122 -0.83 17.03 9.69
CA ASP A 122 -1.83 16.68 8.68
C ASP A 122 -2.75 17.85 8.29
N ASN A 123 -2.65 18.99 9.01
CA ASN A 123 -3.41 20.18 8.66
C ASN A 123 -2.84 20.84 7.40
N VAL A 124 -3.74 21.21 6.50
CA VAL A 124 -3.46 22.02 5.32
C VAL A 124 -4.08 23.40 5.56
N ILE A 125 -3.27 24.45 5.46
CA ILE A 125 -3.66 25.81 5.77
C ILE A 125 -3.84 26.61 4.48
N GLY A 126 -4.99 27.25 4.33
CA GLY A 126 -5.21 28.29 3.33
C GLY A 126 -4.91 29.62 3.97
N LEU A 127 -3.93 30.36 3.46
CA LEU A 127 -3.50 31.66 3.95
C LEU A 127 -4.04 32.77 3.04
N TYR A 128 -4.52 33.85 3.64
CA TYR A 128 -5.19 34.94 2.96
C TYR A 128 -4.46 36.26 3.19
N ASP A 129 -4.47 37.11 2.15
CA ASP A 129 -3.85 38.43 2.12
C ASP A 129 -2.37 38.42 2.55
N CYS A 130 -1.59 37.44 2.07
CA CYS A 130 -0.15 37.37 2.31
C CYS A 130 0.62 38.28 1.36
N GLU A 131 1.66 38.93 1.88
CA GLU A 131 2.58 39.76 1.07
C GLU A 131 3.66 38.90 0.40
N ASP A 132 4.04 37.78 1.03
CA ASP A 132 5.05 36.85 0.53
C ASP A 132 4.40 35.61 -0.13
N SER A 133 4.55 35.48 -1.44
CA SER A 133 4.02 34.36 -2.23
C SER A 133 4.86 33.07 -2.11
N SER A 134 6.04 33.10 -1.49
CA SER A 134 6.90 31.92 -1.32
C SER A 134 6.30 30.86 -0.39
N LEU A 135 5.31 31.25 0.42
CA LEU A 135 4.52 30.34 1.26
C LEU A 135 3.64 29.39 0.42
N CYS A 136 3.28 29.77 -0.81
CA CYS A 136 2.29 29.02 -1.58
C CYS A 136 2.88 27.77 -2.20
N LYS A 137 2.31 26.60 -1.91
CA LYS A 137 2.72 25.31 -2.45
C LYS A 137 1.69 24.81 -3.47
N ALA A 138 2.16 24.49 -4.67
CA ALA A 138 1.33 23.98 -5.77
C ALA A 138 0.72 22.60 -5.49
N THR A 139 1.23 21.86 -4.50
CA THR A 139 0.80 20.51 -4.16
C THR A 139 -0.60 20.42 -3.53
N CYS A 140 -1.27 21.56 -3.30
CA CYS A 140 -2.62 21.60 -2.75
C CYS A 140 -3.76 21.69 -3.79
N GLU A 141 -3.45 21.92 -5.06
CA GLU A 141 -4.45 22.15 -6.13
C GLU A 141 -5.36 20.93 -6.40
N ALA A 142 -5.00 19.76 -5.87
CA ALA A 142 -5.76 18.50 -6.02
C ALA A 142 -6.81 18.26 -4.91
N ILE A 143 -6.95 19.17 -3.94
CA ILE A 143 -7.91 19.04 -2.84
C ILE A 143 -9.12 19.91 -3.13
N ASP A 144 -10.30 19.29 -3.24
CA ASP A 144 -11.57 20.02 -3.26
C ASP A 144 -11.79 20.63 -1.87
N LEU A 145 -11.40 21.89 -1.71
CA LEU A 145 -11.58 22.68 -0.50
C LEU A 145 -12.91 23.46 -0.63
N PRO A 146 -13.99 23.03 0.05
CA PRO A 146 -15.27 23.71 -0.10
C PRO A 146 -15.19 25.13 0.47
N GLY A 147 -15.51 26.12 -0.36
CA GLY A 147 -15.80 27.49 0.07
C GLY A 147 -17.08 27.54 0.93
N CYS A 148 -17.27 28.63 1.67
CA CYS A 148 -18.45 28.80 2.54
C CYS A 148 -19.80 28.78 1.78
N ASP A 149 -19.75 28.96 0.47
CA ASP A 149 -20.87 29.12 -0.45
C ASP A 149 -21.32 27.78 -1.09
N GLY A 150 -20.57 26.69 -0.86
CA GLY A 150 -20.75 25.43 -1.59
C GLY A 150 -20.46 25.52 -3.10
N ARG A 151 -19.94 26.66 -3.57
CA ARG A 151 -19.46 26.87 -4.94
C ARG A 151 -17.94 26.88 -4.91
N ALA A 152 -17.32 26.13 -5.83
CA ALA A 152 -15.87 25.98 -5.97
C ALA A 152 -15.18 27.23 -6.58
N ASP A 153 -15.81 28.40 -6.47
CA ASP A 153 -15.38 29.62 -7.16
C ASP A 153 -15.43 30.78 -6.16
N GLY A 154 -14.34 30.98 -5.40
CA GLY A 154 -14.30 32.02 -4.38
C GLY A 154 -13.03 32.08 -3.55
N SER A 155 -12.06 32.86 -4.05
CA SER A 155 -10.84 33.42 -3.42
C SER A 155 -9.54 32.59 -3.39
N THR A 156 -8.49 33.28 -3.86
CA THR A 156 -7.06 32.95 -3.92
C THR A 156 -6.43 32.80 -2.53
N ALA A 157 -6.82 31.76 -1.79
CA ALA A 157 -6.06 31.33 -0.63
C ALA A 157 -4.76 30.67 -1.10
N CYS A 158 -3.64 31.17 -0.60
CA CYS A 158 -2.32 30.56 -0.76
C CYS A 158 -2.28 29.28 0.11
N CYS A 159 -2.03 28.11 -0.48
CA CYS A 159 -2.01 26.88 0.32
C CYS A 159 -0.63 26.58 0.92
N TYR A 160 -0.61 26.17 2.19
CA TYR A 160 0.56 25.74 2.93
C TYR A 160 0.25 24.48 3.77
N PRO A 161 0.82 23.30 3.45
CA PRO A 161 0.71 22.12 4.28
C PRO A 161 1.67 22.19 5.47
N LEU A 162 1.20 21.92 6.70
CA LEU A 162 2.06 22.01 7.90
C LEU A 162 3.22 21.00 7.91
N SER A 163 3.11 19.92 7.13
CA SER A 163 4.19 18.96 6.89
C SER A 163 5.38 19.50 6.09
N ASP A 164 5.27 20.69 5.47
CA ASP A 164 6.34 21.30 4.67
C ASP A 164 7.50 21.83 5.53
N HIS A 165 7.19 22.34 6.73
CA HIS A 165 8.14 22.88 7.69
C HIS A 165 9.00 24.09 7.25
N SER A 166 8.81 24.68 6.07
CA SER A 166 9.59 25.85 5.62
C SER A 166 9.32 27.14 6.40
N ALA A 167 8.09 27.38 6.83
CA ALA A 167 7.67 28.59 7.55
C ALA A 167 7.04 28.32 8.92
N TRP A 168 6.43 27.15 9.11
CA TRP A 168 5.81 26.72 10.37
C TRP A 168 6.57 25.52 10.93
N HIS A 169 6.91 25.55 12.22
CA HIS A 169 7.59 24.47 12.91
C HIS A 169 6.72 23.87 14.03
N ILE A 170 7.08 22.68 14.48
CA ILE A 170 6.38 22.01 15.57
C ILE A 170 6.46 22.88 16.84
N GLY A 171 5.29 23.19 17.41
CA GLY A 171 5.14 24.09 18.56
C GLY A 171 4.82 25.54 18.17
N ASP A 172 4.85 25.90 16.89
CA ASP A 172 4.37 27.20 16.43
C ASP A 172 2.84 27.24 16.36
N GLY A 173 2.25 28.39 16.65
CA GLY A 173 0.86 28.69 16.32
C GLY A 173 0.71 29.24 14.90
N PHE A 174 -0.53 29.47 14.46
CA PHE A 174 -0.79 30.07 13.14
C PHE A 174 -0.40 31.55 13.05
N SER A 175 -0.15 32.22 14.18
CA SER A 175 0.35 33.59 14.23
C SER A 175 1.73 33.76 13.56
N VAL A 176 2.51 32.69 13.36
CA VAL A 176 3.80 32.74 12.67
C VAL A 176 3.67 33.29 11.24
N PHE A 177 2.53 33.05 10.58
CA PHE A 177 2.28 33.51 9.22
C PHE A 177 2.10 35.03 9.10
N SER A 178 1.87 35.74 10.22
CA SER A 178 1.81 37.21 10.22
C SER A 178 3.12 37.86 9.77
N LYS A 179 4.26 37.18 9.97
CA LYS A 179 5.59 37.63 9.52
C LYS A 179 5.71 37.71 8.01
N PHE A 180 4.84 37.01 7.29
CA PHE A 180 4.78 36.96 5.83
C PHE A 180 3.64 37.83 5.27
N GLY A 181 3.10 38.72 6.10
CA GLY A 181 2.03 39.66 5.74
C GLY A 181 0.62 39.06 5.76
N CYS A 182 0.47 37.76 6.00
CA CYS A 182 -0.84 37.10 6.00
C CYS A 182 -1.76 37.66 7.09
N ARG A 183 -3.04 37.89 6.75
CA ARG A 183 -4.04 38.46 7.68
C ARG A 183 -5.08 37.45 8.12
N GLY A 184 -5.18 36.32 7.42
CA GLY A 184 -6.21 35.34 7.65
C GLY A 184 -5.76 33.93 7.32
N PHE A 185 -6.46 32.96 7.91
CA PHE A 185 -6.26 31.56 7.56
C PHE A 185 -7.55 30.73 7.62
N SER A 186 -7.53 29.60 6.95
CA SER A 186 -8.46 28.49 7.12
C SER A 186 -7.68 27.18 7.19
N SER A 187 -8.21 26.18 7.90
CA SER A 187 -7.56 24.89 8.05
C SER A 187 -8.51 23.77 7.60
N TRP A 188 -7.93 22.78 6.94
CA TRP A 188 -8.60 21.56 6.56
C TRP A 188 -7.71 20.37 6.82
N VAL A 189 -8.35 19.21 6.95
CA VAL A 189 -7.69 17.94 7.16
C VAL A 189 -8.14 17.01 6.06
N VAL A 190 -7.17 16.51 5.30
CA VAL A 190 -7.41 15.58 4.19
C VAL A 190 -7.17 14.16 4.69
N SER A 191 -8.23 13.35 4.66
CA SER A 191 -8.10 11.93 5.01
C SER A 191 -7.28 11.21 3.95
N ARG A 192 -6.37 10.32 4.37
CA ARG A 192 -5.58 9.51 3.43
C ARG A 192 -6.50 8.73 2.49
N GLY A 193 -6.32 8.90 1.17
CA GLY A 193 -7.14 8.27 0.13
C GLY A 193 -8.41 9.04 -0.26
N SER A 194 -8.60 10.26 0.25
CA SER A 194 -9.67 11.16 -0.19
C SER A 194 -9.11 12.46 -0.77
N ASN A 195 -9.78 12.99 -1.80
CA ASN A 195 -9.47 14.30 -2.38
C ASN A 195 -10.33 15.43 -1.75
N SER A 196 -11.19 15.12 -0.78
CA SER A 196 -12.04 16.10 -0.09
C SER A 196 -11.49 16.43 1.31
N GLY A 197 -11.22 17.71 1.58
CA GLY A 197 -10.80 18.18 2.91
C GLY A 197 -11.98 18.47 3.84
N LYS A 198 -11.90 18.02 5.09
CA LYS A 198 -12.85 18.45 6.15
C LYS A 198 -12.33 19.72 6.82
N ARG A 199 -13.17 20.74 6.92
CA ARG A 199 -12.82 22.01 7.58
C ARG A 199 -12.67 21.80 9.08
N GLY A 200 -11.58 22.30 9.66
CA GLY A 200 -11.28 22.20 11.08
C GLY A 200 -9.78 22.12 11.33
N VAL A 201 -9.41 22.04 12.61
CA VAL A 201 -8.01 21.89 13.03
C VAL A 201 -7.84 20.54 13.71
N LYS A 202 -7.04 19.66 13.12
CA LYS A 202 -6.66 18.39 13.75
C LYS A 202 -5.57 18.63 14.77
N LEU A 203 -5.80 18.18 16.00
CA LEU A 203 -4.75 18.05 17.01
C LEU A 203 -4.25 16.60 17.03
N GLU A 204 -2.94 16.41 17.13
CA GLU A 204 -2.37 15.13 17.55
C GLU A 204 -2.44 15.06 19.07
N TRP A 205 -2.68 13.87 19.61
CA TRP A 205 -2.66 13.64 21.05
C TRP A 205 -1.60 12.62 21.46
N ALA A 206 -1.10 12.73 22.68
CA ALA A 206 -0.15 11.77 23.24
C ALA A 206 -0.19 11.75 24.77
N VAL A 207 0.32 10.66 25.36
CA VAL A 207 0.53 10.56 26.81
C VAL A 207 2.00 10.88 27.12
N PRO A 208 2.32 11.70 28.14
CA PRO A 208 3.71 11.99 28.50
C PRO A 208 4.55 10.74 28.80
N GLY A 209 5.77 10.68 28.25
CA GLY A 209 6.69 9.54 28.36
C GLY A 209 7.08 9.16 29.79
N ASN A 210 6.97 10.05 30.78
CA ASN A 210 7.22 9.72 32.19
C ASN A 210 6.21 8.73 32.79
N LEU A 211 5.08 8.46 32.11
CA LEU A 211 4.10 7.42 32.47
C LEU A 211 4.41 6.04 31.82
N SER A 212 5.55 5.91 31.12
CA SER A 212 5.85 4.82 30.17
C SER A 212 6.01 3.40 30.73
N LYS A 213 6.37 3.21 32.00
CA LYS A 213 6.76 1.86 32.48
C LYS A 213 5.64 0.81 32.43
N ARG A 214 4.36 1.19 32.25
CA ARG A 214 3.21 0.28 32.03
C ARG A 214 2.10 0.87 31.15
N ALA A 215 2.41 1.82 30.26
CA ALA A 215 1.36 2.50 29.48
C ALA A 215 0.68 1.58 28.45
N CYS A 216 1.46 0.76 27.75
CA CYS A 216 0.95 -0.12 26.68
C CYS A 216 0.60 -1.52 27.19
N ALA A 217 -0.47 -2.09 26.62
CA ALA A 217 -0.92 -3.45 26.89
C ALA A 217 0.08 -4.48 26.31
N GLY A 218 -0.03 -5.73 26.76
CA GLY A 218 0.71 -6.83 26.12
C GLY A 218 0.36 -6.92 24.63
N LYS A 219 1.37 -7.12 23.78
CA LYS A 219 1.24 -7.12 22.30
C LYS A 219 0.93 -5.75 21.67
N ALA A 220 1.21 -4.66 22.37
CA ALA A 220 1.28 -3.31 21.80
C ALA A 220 2.73 -2.82 21.73
N ASN A 221 3.03 -2.02 20.71
CA ASN A 221 4.29 -1.30 20.54
C ASN A 221 4.10 0.17 20.94
N ILE A 222 5.12 0.76 21.55
CA ILE A 222 5.17 2.20 21.83
C ILE A 222 5.46 2.94 20.52
N VAL A 223 4.69 3.98 20.24
CA VAL A 223 4.84 4.87 19.09
C VAL A 223 5.00 6.29 19.62
N ASN A 224 6.05 6.99 19.20
CA ASN A 224 6.25 8.38 19.60
C ASN A 224 5.29 9.29 18.83
N ALA A 225 4.73 10.29 19.52
CA ALA A 225 3.97 11.34 18.88
C ALA A 225 4.90 12.25 18.07
N THR A 226 4.36 12.83 17.00
CA THR A 226 5.14 13.66 16.07
C THR A 226 5.28 15.08 16.61
N THR A 227 4.20 15.63 17.14
CA THR A 227 4.07 17.05 17.49
C THR A 227 3.96 17.31 18.99
N VAL A 228 3.75 16.27 19.79
CA VAL A 228 3.76 16.34 21.26
C VAL A 228 5.12 15.89 21.77
N GLN A 229 5.88 16.83 22.35
CA GLN A 229 7.23 16.57 22.85
C GLN A 229 7.23 15.48 23.94
N GLU A 230 8.09 14.47 23.77
CA GLU A 230 8.18 13.29 24.65
C GLU A 230 6.85 12.54 24.83
N GLY A 231 5.89 12.76 23.94
CA GLY A 231 4.59 12.10 23.93
C GLY A 231 4.68 10.71 23.32
N ILE A 232 3.99 9.75 23.93
CA ILE A 232 3.87 8.38 23.44
C ILE A 232 2.42 7.96 23.25
N ARG A 233 2.22 7.04 22.31
CA ARG A 233 0.99 6.29 22.05
C ARG A 233 1.28 4.79 21.98
N CYS A 234 0.25 3.97 22.07
CA CYS A 234 0.35 2.54 21.94
C CYS A 234 -0.33 2.09 20.65
N LYS A 235 0.31 1.20 19.90
CA LYS A 235 -0.24 0.61 18.68
C LYS A 235 -0.18 -0.91 18.77
N CYS A 236 -1.29 -1.59 18.52
CA CYS A 236 -1.31 -3.05 18.52
C CYS A 236 -0.40 -3.64 17.44
N GLN A 237 0.24 -4.77 17.76
CA GLN A 237 1.01 -5.58 16.81
C GLN A 237 0.08 -6.19 15.74
N ASP A 238 0.65 -6.52 14.58
CA ASP A 238 -0.11 -7.13 13.48
C ASP A 238 -0.87 -8.38 13.96
N GLY A 239 -2.14 -8.48 13.59
CA GLY A 239 -3.04 -9.55 14.07
C GLY A 239 -3.82 -9.22 15.35
N TYR A 240 -3.64 -8.03 15.92
CA TYR A 240 -4.37 -7.55 17.09
C TYR A 240 -5.06 -6.21 16.81
N VAL A 241 -6.24 -6.01 17.39
CA VAL A 241 -7.04 -4.78 17.28
C VAL A 241 -7.36 -4.25 18.68
N GLY A 242 -7.37 -2.93 18.82
CA GLY A 242 -7.72 -2.23 20.05
C GLY A 242 -6.96 -0.91 20.20
N ASP A 243 -7.08 -0.27 21.36
CA ASP A 243 -6.41 1.00 21.66
C ASP A 243 -4.92 0.83 22.02
N GLY A 244 -4.49 -0.41 22.33
CA GLY A 244 -3.12 -0.72 22.70
C GLY A 244 -2.68 -0.29 24.10
N PHE A 245 -3.52 0.38 24.89
CA PHE A 245 -3.16 0.82 26.23
C PHE A 245 -3.55 -0.19 27.29
N ALA A 246 -2.69 -0.37 28.31
CA ALA A 246 -2.96 -1.31 29.40
C ALA A 246 -4.16 -0.87 30.26
N SER A 247 -4.39 0.44 30.36
CA SER A 247 -5.53 1.02 31.08
C SER A 247 -6.81 1.09 30.25
N GLY A 248 -6.74 0.81 28.95
CA GLY A 248 -7.87 0.81 28.02
C GLY A 248 -8.38 -0.61 27.70
N ALA A 249 -8.86 -0.79 26.47
CA ALA A 249 -9.24 -2.08 25.91
C ALA A 249 -8.04 -3.00 25.65
N GLY A 250 -6.84 -2.43 25.45
CA GLY A 250 -5.62 -3.16 25.15
C GLY A 250 -5.59 -3.70 23.72
N CYS A 251 -4.94 -4.84 23.51
CA CYS A 251 -4.84 -5.49 22.20
C CYS A 251 -5.51 -6.86 22.22
N LEU A 252 -6.55 -7.04 21.42
CA LEU A 252 -7.31 -8.28 21.30
C LEU A 252 -6.98 -8.97 19.98
N LYS A 253 -6.74 -10.28 20.05
CA LYS A 253 -6.54 -11.10 18.85
C LYS A 253 -7.88 -11.24 18.13
N TYR A 254 -7.99 -10.69 16.92
CA TYR A 254 -9.23 -10.77 16.15
C TYR A 254 -9.29 -12.07 15.34
N THR A 255 -10.50 -12.57 15.12
CA THR A 255 -10.80 -13.68 14.20
C THR A 255 -11.96 -13.25 13.32
N LEU A 256 -11.74 -13.19 12.01
CA LEU A 256 -12.75 -12.82 11.02
C LEU A 256 -13.81 -13.91 10.90
N LYS A 257 -15.08 -13.56 11.16
CA LYS A 257 -16.25 -14.29 10.68
C LYS A 257 -17.04 -13.37 9.77
N ASP A 258 -17.26 -13.80 8.52
CA ASP A 258 -18.28 -13.27 7.60
C ASP A 258 -18.30 -11.75 7.36
N GLY A 259 -17.13 -11.12 7.23
CA GLY A 259 -17.02 -9.81 6.56
C GLY A 259 -17.62 -8.59 7.24
N GLU A 260 -18.06 -8.68 8.51
CA GLU A 260 -18.43 -7.51 9.33
C GLU A 260 -17.70 -7.46 10.68
N GLU A 261 -17.47 -6.24 11.19
CA GLU A 261 -16.78 -5.95 12.45
C GLU A 261 -17.70 -6.24 13.65
N ALA A 262 -17.48 -7.38 14.34
CA ALA A 262 -18.19 -7.71 15.56
C ALA A 262 -17.28 -7.64 16.80
N ASN A 263 -17.72 -6.85 17.78
CA ASN A 263 -17.09 -6.68 19.09
C ASN A 263 -17.04 -8.02 19.85
N GLY A 264 -15.88 -8.34 20.43
CA GLY A 264 -15.57 -9.64 21.06
C GLY A 264 -16.24 -9.90 22.41
N SER A 265 -17.51 -9.55 22.60
CA SER A 265 -18.28 -9.83 23.82
C SER A 265 -19.37 -10.88 23.61
N ALA A 266 -19.07 -11.95 22.86
CA ALA A 266 -19.96 -13.10 22.71
C ALA A 266 -19.23 -14.44 22.93
N SER A 267 -18.51 -14.57 24.05
CA SER A 267 -18.11 -15.88 24.57
C SER A 267 -17.87 -15.86 26.07
N HIS A 268 -18.93 -15.63 26.85
CA HIS A 268 -18.97 -16.09 28.24
C HIS A 268 -20.23 -16.94 28.43
N THR A 269 -20.06 -18.25 28.31
CA THR A 269 -21.02 -19.21 28.87
C THR A 269 -21.14 -18.95 30.37
N ARG A 270 -22.35 -18.63 30.82
CA ARG A 270 -22.74 -18.44 32.23
C ARG A 270 -22.22 -19.60 33.08
N ARG A 271 -21.39 -19.27 34.08
CA ARG A 271 -20.93 -20.21 35.11
C ARG A 271 -22.01 -20.29 36.18
N HIS A 272 -22.80 -21.37 36.16
CA HIS A 272 -23.78 -21.64 37.21
C HIS A 272 -23.10 -22.30 38.42
N ASN A 273 -23.33 -21.69 39.57
CA ASN A 273 -23.26 -22.16 40.96
C ASN A 273 -22.35 -23.36 41.30
N ASP A 274 -21.31 -23.05 42.07
CA ASP A 274 -20.36 -23.99 42.64
C ASP A 274 -20.92 -24.56 43.95
N ARG A 275 -21.32 -25.84 43.94
CA ARG A 275 -21.39 -26.71 45.14
C ARG A 275 -21.76 -28.19 44.90
N THR A 276 -21.90 -28.67 43.66
CA THR A 276 -22.29 -30.08 43.40
C THR A 276 -21.25 -30.88 42.60
N VAL A 277 -20.04 -30.34 42.33
CA VAL A 277 -19.06 -30.99 41.42
C VAL A 277 -18.06 -31.91 42.15
N THR A 278 -17.96 -31.85 43.48
CA THR A 278 -16.97 -32.65 44.22
C THR A 278 -17.23 -34.16 44.20
N ILE A 279 -18.45 -34.61 43.84
CA ILE A 279 -18.79 -36.05 43.86
C ILE A 279 -18.59 -36.71 42.48
N LEU A 280 -18.70 -35.96 41.36
CA LEU A 280 -18.60 -36.54 40.02
C LEU A 280 -17.15 -36.72 39.51
N ALA A 281 -16.20 -35.97 40.08
CA ALA A 281 -14.78 -36.04 39.72
C ALA A 281 -14.09 -37.34 40.18
N GLY A 282 -14.65 -38.05 41.17
CA GLY A 282 -14.07 -39.28 41.71
C GLY A 282 -14.24 -40.53 40.83
N VAL A 283 -15.19 -40.53 39.89
CA VAL A 283 -15.55 -41.73 39.11
C VAL A 283 -15.23 -41.59 37.62
N ILE A 284 -15.37 -40.39 37.05
CA ILE A 284 -15.19 -40.17 35.61
C ILE A 284 -13.70 -40.04 35.24
N GLY A 285 -12.88 -39.47 36.12
CA GLY A 285 -11.44 -39.29 35.90
C GLY A 285 -10.69 -40.60 35.60
N PRO A 286 -10.86 -41.67 36.40
CA PRO A 286 -10.18 -42.95 36.16
C PRO A 286 -10.59 -43.62 34.84
N LEU A 287 -11.87 -43.52 34.45
CA LEU A 287 -12.38 -44.13 33.21
C LEU A 287 -11.80 -43.47 31.96
N PHE A 288 -11.57 -42.16 31.99
CA PHE A 288 -10.96 -41.42 30.88
C PHE A 288 -9.48 -41.77 30.69
N VAL A 289 -8.75 -41.97 31.79
CA VAL A 289 -7.34 -42.35 31.76
C VAL A 289 -7.18 -43.78 31.24
N ILE A 290 -8.03 -44.71 31.68
CA ILE A 290 -8.03 -46.09 31.18
C ILE A 290 -8.39 -46.14 29.69
N GLY A 291 -9.41 -45.39 29.25
CA GLY A 291 -9.77 -45.29 27.83
C GLY A 291 -8.63 -44.74 26.96
N SER A 292 -7.91 -43.73 27.46
CA SER A 292 -6.78 -43.12 26.75
C SER A 292 -5.57 -44.05 26.66
N LEU A 293 -5.29 -44.84 27.71
CA LEU A 293 -4.23 -45.84 27.71
C LEU A 293 -4.54 -47.00 26.75
N ILE A 294 -5.79 -47.44 26.68
CA ILE A 294 -6.22 -48.48 25.73
C ILE A 294 -6.11 -47.95 24.29
N ALA A 295 -6.54 -46.72 24.01
CA ALA A 295 -6.40 -46.11 22.69
C ALA A 295 -4.92 -45.96 22.27
N LEU A 296 -4.04 -45.58 23.19
CA LEU A 296 -2.60 -45.48 22.96
C LEU A 296 -1.99 -46.85 22.61
N LEU A 297 -2.41 -47.92 23.31
CA LEU A 297 -1.96 -49.28 23.03
C LEU A 297 -2.45 -49.82 21.68
N TYR A 298 -3.64 -49.40 21.23
CA TYR A 298 -4.14 -49.72 19.88
C TYR A 298 -3.39 -48.97 18.78
N LEU A 299 -2.98 -47.72 19.03
CA LEU A 299 -2.16 -46.93 18.10
C LEU A 299 -0.73 -47.49 17.99
N LEU A 300 -0.14 -47.94 19.10
CA LEU A 300 1.19 -48.55 19.13
C LEU A 300 1.23 -49.97 18.53
N LYS A 301 0.08 -50.66 18.43
CA LYS A 301 -0.02 -52.00 17.80
C LYS A 301 -0.35 -51.97 16.31
N ARG A 302 -0.51 -50.81 15.67
CA ARG A 302 -0.66 -50.77 14.20
C ARG A 302 0.71 -51.05 13.54
N PRO A 303 0.82 -52.09 12.69
CA PRO A 303 2.06 -52.36 11.99
C PRO A 303 2.34 -51.23 10.98
N VAL A 304 3.49 -50.60 11.14
CA VAL A 304 4.01 -49.54 10.27
C VAL A 304 4.32 -50.15 8.90
N LYS A 305 3.51 -49.81 7.88
CA LYS A 305 3.97 -49.81 6.50
C LYS A 305 4.63 -48.46 6.25
N ALA A 306 5.90 -48.50 5.83
CA ALA A 306 6.67 -47.33 5.47
C ALA A 306 6.16 -46.72 4.15
N GLY A 307 5.94 -45.41 4.13
CA GLY A 307 5.70 -44.63 2.92
C GLY A 307 4.82 -43.40 3.14
N THR A 308 5.40 -42.23 2.86
CA THR A 308 4.76 -40.92 2.58
C THR A 308 4.57 -39.96 3.77
N TYR A 309 5.52 -39.02 3.89
CA TYR A 309 5.37 -37.74 4.59
C TYR A 309 4.53 -36.80 3.71
N GLU A 310 3.25 -36.58 4.06
CA GLU A 310 2.33 -35.72 3.29
C GLU A 310 1.45 -34.80 4.18
N ASN A 311 1.95 -34.36 5.35
CA ASN A 311 1.13 -33.55 6.27
C ASN A 311 1.21 -32.02 6.08
N GLY A 312 2.20 -31.49 5.35
CA GLY A 312 2.31 -30.03 5.11
C GLY A 312 1.46 -29.52 3.95
N HIS A 313 1.35 -30.30 2.87
CA HIS A 313 0.72 -29.88 1.61
C HIS A 313 -0.80 -29.71 1.72
N PHE A 314 -1.44 -30.45 2.61
CA PHE A 314 -2.90 -30.46 2.74
C PHE A 314 -3.45 -29.17 3.36
N HIS A 315 -2.73 -28.53 4.27
CA HIS A 315 -3.23 -27.34 4.98
C HIS A 315 -3.23 -26.08 4.09
N SER A 316 -2.17 -25.89 3.28
CA SER A 316 -2.07 -24.77 2.32
C SER A 316 -3.07 -24.88 1.17
N THR A 317 -3.32 -26.11 0.69
CA THR A 317 -4.32 -26.37 -0.36
C THR A 317 -5.75 -26.11 0.13
N VAL A 318 -6.05 -26.38 1.40
CA VAL A 318 -7.36 -26.13 2.02
C VAL A 318 -7.58 -24.64 2.31
N SER A 319 -6.53 -23.89 2.68
CA SER A 319 -6.61 -22.42 2.82
C SER A 319 -6.88 -21.74 1.48
N PHE A 320 -6.16 -22.12 0.42
CA PHE A 320 -6.35 -21.56 -0.93
C PHE A 320 -7.76 -21.83 -1.49
N ARG A 321 -8.31 -23.04 -1.26
CA ARG A 321 -9.68 -23.39 -1.66
C ARG A 321 -10.77 -22.53 -1.03
N LYS A 322 -10.50 -21.96 0.15
CA LYS A 322 -11.49 -21.18 0.89
C LYS A 322 -11.49 -19.69 0.49
N ALA A 323 -10.44 -19.23 -0.19
CA ALA A 323 -10.22 -17.83 -0.52
C ALA A 323 -10.17 -17.53 -2.03
N SER A 324 -9.75 -18.48 -2.88
CA SER A 324 -9.71 -18.29 -4.34
C SER A 324 -10.95 -18.90 -5.03
N ARG A 325 -11.63 -18.13 -5.88
CA ARG A 325 -12.70 -18.59 -6.78
C ARG A 325 -12.16 -19.36 -8.00
N THR A 326 -10.86 -19.61 -8.08
CA THR A 326 -10.21 -20.16 -9.28
C THR A 326 -10.18 -21.69 -9.32
N ARG A 327 -10.12 -22.24 -10.53
CA ARG A 327 -10.15 -23.69 -10.76
C ARG A 327 -8.82 -24.33 -10.37
N LEU A 328 -8.88 -25.42 -9.60
CA LEU A 328 -7.70 -26.26 -9.36
C LEU A 328 -7.55 -27.27 -10.51
N PHE A 329 -6.50 -27.11 -11.30
CA PHE A 329 -6.13 -28.00 -12.39
C PHE A 329 -5.25 -29.15 -11.88
N THR A 330 -5.31 -30.29 -12.57
CA THR A 330 -4.33 -31.36 -12.33
C THR A 330 -3.09 -31.15 -13.20
N TYR A 331 -1.93 -31.57 -12.72
CA TYR A 331 -0.69 -31.48 -13.49
C TYR A 331 -0.81 -32.19 -14.86
N ASN A 332 -1.44 -33.37 -14.89
CA ASN A 332 -1.63 -34.13 -16.12
C ASN A 332 -2.55 -33.41 -17.12
N GLU A 333 -3.55 -32.68 -16.65
CA GLU A 333 -4.40 -31.85 -17.50
C GLU A 333 -3.60 -30.74 -18.17
N LEU A 334 -2.82 -29.97 -17.38
CA LEU A 334 -1.99 -28.89 -17.93
C LEU A 334 -0.86 -29.41 -18.81
N LYS A 335 -0.24 -30.54 -18.44
CA LYS A 335 0.76 -31.22 -19.26
C LYS A 335 0.19 -31.62 -20.62
N LYS A 336 -1.04 -32.13 -20.69
CA LYS A 336 -1.70 -32.43 -21.98
C LYS A 336 -2.00 -31.15 -22.75
N ALA A 337 -2.53 -30.13 -22.08
CA ALA A 337 -2.87 -28.86 -22.70
C ALA A 337 -1.67 -28.17 -23.36
N THR A 338 -0.49 -28.25 -22.74
CA THR A 338 0.77 -27.65 -23.23
C THR A 338 1.64 -28.62 -24.04
N LYS A 339 1.10 -29.77 -24.48
CA LYS A 339 1.83 -30.81 -25.22
C LYS A 339 3.13 -31.26 -24.53
N GLY A 340 3.11 -31.35 -23.21
CA GLY A 340 4.24 -31.78 -22.41
C GLY A 340 5.21 -30.66 -22.03
N PHE A 341 4.80 -29.39 -22.12
CA PHE A 341 5.68 -28.22 -21.94
C PHE A 341 6.83 -28.20 -22.95
N GLU A 342 6.52 -28.52 -24.22
CA GLU A 342 7.48 -28.51 -25.31
C GLU A 342 7.96 -27.08 -25.64
N ASP A 343 9.17 -26.97 -26.20
CA ASP A 343 9.75 -25.69 -26.59
C ASP A 343 8.89 -24.91 -27.61
N GLY A 344 8.17 -25.63 -28.48
CA GLY A 344 7.27 -25.04 -29.47
C GLY A 344 6.04 -24.34 -28.88
N GLN A 345 5.74 -24.54 -27.58
CA GLN A 345 4.66 -23.82 -26.88
C GLN A 345 5.18 -22.68 -25.99
N LYS A 346 6.49 -22.42 -25.93
CA LYS A 346 7.04 -21.37 -25.06
C LYS A 346 6.63 -19.97 -25.53
N LEU A 347 6.00 -19.22 -24.62
CA LEU A 347 5.62 -17.82 -24.83
C LEU A 347 6.71 -16.87 -24.32
N VAL A 348 7.13 -17.06 -23.06
CA VAL A 348 8.16 -16.24 -22.43
C VAL A 348 8.94 -17.07 -21.41
N SER A 349 10.24 -16.80 -21.31
CA SER A 349 11.11 -17.31 -20.25
C SER A 349 11.48 -16.16 -19.34
N THR A 350 11.15 -16.27 -18.05
CA THR A 350 11.47 -15.29 -17.02
C THR A 350 12.52 -15.85 -16.07
N THR A 351 12.93 -15.09 -15.04
CA THR A 351 13.85 -15.60 -14.01
C THR A 351 13.14 -16.55 -13.04
N THR A 352 11.82 -16.43 -12.91
CA THR A 352 10.97 -17.21 -12.01
C THR A 352 10.42 -18.49 -12.65
N GLY A 353 10.33 -18.53 -13.98
CA GLY A 353 9.72 -19.66 -14.66
C GLY A 353 9.64 -19.52 -16.17
N ILE A 354 8.81 -20.37 -16.77
CA ILE A 354 8.52 -20.36 -18.20
C ILE A 354 7.02 -20.41 -18.40
N MET A 355 6.51 -19.56 -19.29
CA MET A 355 5.11 -19.57 -19.71
C MET A 355 4.95 -20.34 -21.01
N TYR A 356 3.92 -21.18 -21.06
CA TYR A 356 3.59 -22.02 -22.21
C TYR A 356 2.17 -21.75 -22.69
N ALA A 357 1.96 -21.69 -23.99
CA ALA A 357 0.64 -21.76 -24.58
C ALA A 357 0.06 -23.17 -24.41
N GLY A 358 -1.26 -23.26 -24.29
CA GLY A 358 -1.95 -24.53 -24.23
C GLY A 358 -3.41 -24.44 -24.61
N VAL A 359 -4.01 -25.59 -24.90
CA VAL A 359 -5.44 -25.73 -25.18
C VAL A 359 -6.01 -26.77 -24.22
N LEU A 360 -6.95 -26.34 -23.37
CA LEU A 360 -7.63 -27.22 -22.43
C LEU A 360 -8.55 -28.22 -23.17
N GLY A 361 -8.99 -29.27 -22.49
CA GLY A 361 -9.85 -30.30 -23.09
C GLY A 361 -11.22 -29.80 -23.57
N ASP A 362 -11.66 -28.62 -23.10
CA ASP A 362 -12.87 -27.92 -23.53
C ASP A 362 -12.63 -26.99 -24.74
N GLY A 363 -11.40 -26.92 -25.26
CA GLY A 363 -11.01 -26.05 -26.36
C GLY A 363 -10.56 -24.65 -25.95
N SER A 364 -10.57 -24.32 -24.65
CA SER A 364 -10.14 -23.00 -24.18
C SER A 364 -8.63 -22.81 -24.34
N HIS A 365 -8.24 -21.69 -24.93
CA HIS A 365 -6.83 -21.28 -25.01
C HIS A 365 -6.36 -20.69 -23.69
N VAL A 366 -5.23 -21.19 -23.20
CA VAL A 366 -4.66 -20.80 -21.90
C VAL A 366 -3.16 -20.56 -22.00
N ALA A 367 -2.64 -19.73 -21.10
CA ALA A 367 -1.22 -19.57 -20.87
C ALA A 367 -0.88 -20.13 -19.49
N VAL A 368 0.02 -21.10 -19.44
CA VAL A 368 0.42 -21.80 -18.23
C VAL A 368 1.81 -21.32 -17.81
N HIS A 369 1.86 -20.50 -16.77
CA HIS A 369 3.11 -20.06 -16.14
C HIS A 369 3.59 -21.13 -15.16
N LYS A 370 4.62 -21.88 -15.54
CA LYS A 370 5.24 -22.91 -14.71
C LYS A 370 6.39 -22.30 -13.91
N ILE A 371 6.24 -22.31 -12.59
CA ILE A 371 7.12 -21.64 -11.63
C ILE A 371 7.69 -22.68 -10.69
N HIS A 372 8.99 -22.61 -10.45
CA HIS A 372 9.67 -23.50 -9.51
C HIS A 372 10.05 -22.68 -8.27
N CYS A 373 9.35 -22.92 -7.16
CA CYS A 373 9.63 -22.26 -5.90
C CYS A 373 10.80 -22.96 -5.19
N GLN A 374 11.69 -22.17 -4.59
CA GLN A 374 12.93 -22.71 -4.00
C GLN A 374 12.68 -23.40 -2.66
N ASP A 375 11.74 -22.88 -1.88
CA ASP A 375 11.39 -23.39 -0.56
C ASP A 375 9.89 -23.17 -0.26
N GLU A 376 9.46 -23.63 0.92
CA GLU A 376 8.08 -23.51 1.39
C GLU A 376 7.63 -22.05 1.56
N THR A 377 8.54 -21.16 1.94
CA THR A 377 8.22 -19.74 2.16
C THR A 377 7.96 -19.05 0.82
N ASP A 378 8.83 -19.28 -0.16
CA ASP A 378 8.70 -18.81 -1.54
C ASP A 378 7.39 -19.32 -2.16
N PHE A 379 7.07 -20.59 -1.93
CA PHE A 379 5.82 -21.21 -2.38
C PHE A 379 4.58 -20.55 -1.76
N ILE A 380 4.55 -20.31 -0.45
CA ILE A 380 3.43 -19.65 0.24
C ILE A 380 3.25 -18.21 -0.26
N GLN A 381 4.34 -17.47 -0.46
CA GLN A 381 4.30 -16.11 -1.01
C GLN A 381 3.77 -16.08 -2.44
N ALA A 382 4.24 -17.00 -3.29
CA ALA A 382 3.74 -17.14 -4.66
C ALA A 382 2.22 -17.41 -4.66
N LEU A 383 1.74 -18.30 -3.78
CA LEU A 383 0.32 -18.61 -3.66
C LEU A 383 -0.52 -17.40 -3.21
N SER A 384 -0.03 -16.63 -2.24
CA SER A 384 -0.68 -15.40 -1.78
C SER A 384 -0.77 -14.35 -2.88
N LYS A 385 0.28 -14.17 -3.69
CA LYS A 385 0.25 -13.28 -4.86
C LYS A 385 -0.73 -13.76 -5.92
N VAL A 386 -0.78 -15.07 -6.20
CA VAL A 386 -1.75 -15.65 -7.14
C VAL A 386 -3.18 -15.42 -6.66
N GLU A 387 -3.43 -15.57 -5.37
CA GLU A 387 -4.73 -15.29 -4.75
C GLU A 387 -5.14 -13.83 -4.96
N ALA A 388 -4.23 -12.88 -4.67
CA ALA A 388 -4.46 -11.46 -4.90
C ALA A 388 -4.72 -11.14 -6.39
N LEU A 389 -3.91 -11.65 -7.31
CA LEU A 389 -4.11 -11.47 -8.75
C LEU A 389 -5.42 -12.09 -9.24
N SER A 390 -5.85 -13.20 -8.63
CA SER A 390 -7.08 -13.89 -9.01
C SER A 390 -8.37 -13.17 -8.61
N SER A 391 -8.31 -12.30 -7.61
CA SER A 391 -9.45 -11.49 -7.17
C SER A 391 -9.59 -10.19 -7.97
N LEU A 392 -8.56 -9.79 -8.71
CA LEU A 392 -8.56 -8.58 -9.53
C LEU A 392 -9.24 -8.82 -10.88
N SER A 393 -10.10 -7.87 -11.27
CA SER A 393 -10.73 -7.82 -12.58
C SER A 393 -10.45 -6.46 -13.21
N HIS A 394 -9.56 -6.42 -14.19
CA HIS A 394 -9.21 -5.20 -14.92
C HIS A 394 -9.09 -5.48 -16.42
N ARG A 395 -9.51 -4.53 -17.28
CA ARG A 395 -9.52 -4.72 -18.75
C ARG A 395 -8.15 -5.04 -19.33
N ASN A 396 -7.10 -4.46 -18.77
CA ASN A 396 -5.70 -4.63 -19.17
C ASN A 396 -4.91 -5.64 -18.33
N LEU A 397 -5.59 -6.48 -17.52
CA LEU A 397 -4.98 -7.57 -16.74
C LEU A 397 -5.46 -8.91 -17.28
N ALA A 398 -4.54 -9.85 -17.56
CA ALA A 398 -4.90 -11.19 -17.96
C ALA A 398 -5.50 -11.93 -16.76
N ARG A 399 -6.72 -12.44 -16.93
CA ARG A 399 -7.45 -13.09 -15.84
C ARG A 399 -6.83 -14.44 -15.49
N VAL A 400 -6.59 -14.65 -14.20
CA VAL A 400 -6.21 -15.97 -13.66
C VAL A 400 -7.44 -16.87 -13.64
N ILE A 401 -7.39 -17.96 -14.40
CA ILE A 401 -8.47 -18.96 -14.48
C ILE A 401 -8.30 -20.02 -13.38
N GLY A 402 -7.05 -20.31 -13.00
CA GLY A 402 -6.75 -21.37 -12.06
C GLY A 402 -5.29 -21.55 -11.78
N CYS A 403 -5.00 -22.53 -10.94
CA CYS A 403 -3.65 -22.98 -10.68
C CYS A 403 -3.59 -24.51 -10.55
N CYS A 404 -2.40 -25.05 -10.63
CA CYS A 404 -2.09 -26.42 -10.24
C CYS A 404 -0.93 -26.36 -9.25
N ILE A 405 -1.10 -27.07 -8.14
CA ILE A 405 -0.04 -27.27 -7.16
C ILE A 405 0.45 -28.70 -7.34
N ASP A 406 1.69 -28.85 -7.79
CA ASP A 406 2.34 -30.15 -7.98
C ASP A 406 3.37 -30.42 -6.87
N SER A 407 3.72 -31.69 -6.71
CA SER A 407 4.73 -32.13 -5.74
C SER A 407 6.09 -31.46 -5.97
N GLY A 408 6.78 -31.09 -4.89
CA GLY A 408 8.11 -30.47 -4.97
C GLY A 408 8.12 -28.97 -5.30
N TYR A 409 7.22 -28.21 -4.65
CA TYR A 409 7.17 -26.73 -4.72
C TYR A 409 7.03 -26.15 -6.13
N THR A 410 6.41 -26.91 -7.05
CA THR A 410 6.14 -26.43 -8.41
C THR A 410 4.71 -25.90 -8.49
N LEU A 411 4.58 -24.60 -8.78
CA LEU A 411 3.31 -23.92 -8.96
C LEU A 411 3.07 -23.65 -10.44
N LEU A 412 1.90 -24.01 -10.96
CA LEU A 412 1.49 -23.65 -12.31
C LEU A 412 0.30 -22.71 -12.23
N VAL A 413 0.42 -21.51 -12.80
CA VAL A 413 -0.66 -20.52 -12.84
C VAL A 413 -1.22 -20.46 -14.25
N VAL A 414 -2.54 -20.51 -14.37
CA VAL A 414 -3.25 -20.61 -15.64
C VAL A 414 -3.98 -19.29 -15.90
N TYR A 415 -3.58 -18.60 -16.96
CA TYR A 415 -4.17 -17.36 -17.43
C TYR A 415 -5.04 -17.62 -18.67
N GLU A 416 -6.03 -16.75 -18.91
CA GLU A 416 -6.67 -16.69 -20.22
C GLU A 416 -5.66 -16.27 -21.29
N TYR A 417 -5.64 -16.97 -22.42
CA TYR A 417 -4.74 -16.65 -23.53
C TYR A 417 -5.56 -16.25 -24.77
N PRO A 418 -5.56 -14.96 -25.12
CA PRO A 418 -6.22 -14.46 -26.32
C PRO A 418 -5.68 -15.04 -27.63
N ALA A 419 -6.52 -15.04 -28.67
CA ALA A 419 -6.17 -15.57 -29.99
C ALA A 419 -5.12 -14.73 -30.75
N ASN A 420 -5.01 -13.43 -30.48
CA ASN A 420 -4.04 -12.54 -31.15
C ASN A 420 -2.62 -12.66 -30.54
N GLY A 421 -2.37 -13.65 -29.67
CA GLY A 421 -1.04 -13.95 -29.18
C GLY A 421 -0.44 -12.85 -28.30
N THR A 422 0.89 -12.75 -28.33
CA THR A 422 1.67 -11.81 -27.51
C THR A 422 2.13 -10.61 -28.34
N LEU A 423 2.43 -9.49 -27.67
CA LEU A 423 3.08 -8.35 -28.32
C LEU A 423 4.41 -8.75 -28.97
N SER A 424 5.17 -9.68 -28.39
CA SER A 424 6.41 -10.19 -28.99
C SER A 424 6.16 -10.78 -30.37
N ASP A 425 5.05 -11.49 -30.58
CA ASP A 425 4.71 -12.11 -31.86
C ASP A 425 4.40 -11.07 -32.96
N HIS A 426 3.99 -9.87 -32.56
CA HIS A 426 3.67 -8.77 -33.46
C HIS A 426 4.84 -7.80 -33.70
N LEU A 427 5.74 -7.66 -32.74
CA LEU A 427 6.96 -6.84 -32.88
C LEU A 427 8.09 -7.63 -33.54
N HIS A 428 8.17 -8.94 -33.30
CA HIS A 428 9.23 -9.81 -33.76
C HIS A 428 8.66 -10.96 -34.59
N PRO A 429 7.98 -10.69 -35.72
CA PRO A 429 7.39 -11.75 -36.53
C PRO A 429 8.49 -12.69 -37.01
N ASN A 430 8.44 -13.95 -36.57
CA ASN A 430 9.27 -15.00 -37.16
C ASN A 430 8.90 -15.12 -38.65
N ASN A 431 9.86 -15.52 -39.49
CA ASN A 431 9.77 -15.65 -40.97
C ASN A 431 8.73 -16.69 -41.49
N GLY A 432 7.64 -16.94 -40.77
CA GLY A 432 6.51 -17.79 -41.16
C GLY A 432 5.20 -17.52 -40.39
N GLY A 433 5.10 -16.48 -39.56
CA GLY A 433 3.87 -16.12 -38.84
C GLY A 433 2.97 -15.18 -39.65
N GLN A 434 1.66 -15.44 -39.68
CA GLN A 434 0.65 -14.61 -40.37
C GLN A 434 0.29 -13.30 -39.63
N ASN A 435 1.02 -12.93 -38.57
CA ASN A 435 0.65 -11.79 -37.74
C ASN A 435 1.02 -10.49 -38.44
N VAL A 436 0.01 -9.67 -38.73
CA VAL A 436 0.20 -8.32 -39.27
C VAL A 436 0.93 -7.48 -38.23
N GLY A 437 2.06 -6.87 -38.64
CA GLY A 437 2.84 -5.99 -37.78
C GLY A 437 2.00 -4.82 -37.25
N LEU A 438 2.27 -4.38 -36.02
CA LEU A 438 1.53 -3.28 -35.41
C LEU A 438 2.02 -1.93 -35.92
N GLY A 439 1.10 -1.11 -36.43
CA GLY A 439 1.37 0.29 -36.73
C GLY A 439 1.60 1.13 -35.48
N TRP A 440 2.21 2.31 -35.64
CA TRP A 440 2.66 3.17 -34.54
C TRP A 440 1.55 3.50 -33.52
N HIS A 441 0.38 3.92 -34.00
CA HIS A 441 -0.75 4.27 -33.12
C HIS A 441 -1.18 3.11 -32.21
N ARG A 442 -1.14 1.87 -32.71
CA ARG A 442 -1.47 0.68 -31.89
C ARG A 442 -0.39 0.40 -30.85
N ARG A 443 0.89 0.53 -31.20
CA ARG A 443 2.00 0.40 -30.24
C ARG A 443 1.88 1.44 -29.12
N LEU A 444 1.56 2.69 -29.47
CA LEU A 444 1.37 3.77 -28.51
C LEU A 444 0.22 3.50 -27.54
N ASN A 445 -0.94 3.04 -28.04
CA ASN A 445 -2.07 2.66 -27.19
C ASN A 445 -1.72 1.50 -26.24
N ILE A 446 -1.05 0.46 -26.75
CA ILE A 446 -0.59 -0.68 -25.92
C ILE A 446 0.37 -0.21 -24.82
N ALA A 447 1.29 0.69 -25.13
CA ALA A 447 2.20 1.28 -24.15
C ALA A 447 1.47 2.07 -23.06
N ALA A 448 0.51 2.91 -23.44
CA ALA A 448 -0.30 3.68 -22.51
C ALA A 448 -1.19 2.80 -21.62
N GLU A 449 -1.80 1.77 -22.19
CA GLU A 449 -2.58 0.76 -21.46
C GLU A 449 -1.71 0.01 -20.45
N THR A 450 -0.50 -0.38 -20.86
CA THR A 450 0.47 -1.08 -20.01
C THR A 450 0.95 -0.20 -18.85
N ALA A 451 1.31 1.05 -19.12
CA ALA A 451 1.71 1.98 -18.06
C ALA A 451 0.58 2.25 -17.06
N SER A 452 -0.66 2.39 -17.57
CA SER A 452 -1.84 2.64 -16.73
C SER A 452 -2.15 1.48 -15.79
N ILE A 453 -2.07 0.23 -16.26
CA ILE A 453 -2.29 -0.93 -15.38
C ILE A 453 -1.16 -1.10 -14.36
N LEU A 454 0.10 -0.85 -14.74
CA LEU A 454 1.19 -0.88 -13.75
C LEU A 454 1.01 0.20 -12.67
N ALA A 455 0.60 1.41 -13.04
CA ALA A 455 0.29 2.47 -12.08
C ALA A 455 -0.87 2.09 -11.14
N PHE A 456 -1.94 1.50 -11.69
CA PHE A 456 -3.04 0.98 -10.88
C PHE A 456 -2.57 -0.07 -9.87
N LEU A 457 -1.79 -1.06 -10.31
CA LEU A 457 -1.33 -2.17 -9.45
C LEU A 457 -0.40 -1.70 -8.33
N GLN A 458 0.42 -0.66 -8.58
CA GLN A 458 1.39 -0.15 -7.61
C GLN A 458 0.84 0.94 -6.68
N TYR A 459 -0.17 1.71 -7.12
CA TYR A 459 -0.66 2.87 -6.36
C TYR A 459 -2.05 2.66 -5.76
N GLU A 460 -2.96 2.00 -6.48
CA GLU A 460 -4.37 1.85 -6.06
C GLU A 460 -4.61 0.60 -5.19
N LEU A 461 -3.64 -0.33 -5.16
CA LEU A 461 -3.73 -1.56 -4.37
C LEU A 461 -2.91 -1.47 -3.08
N SER A 462 -3.47 -2.05 -1.99
CA SER A 462 -2.79 -2.20 -0.71
C SER A 462 -2.89 -3.66 -0.25
N PRO A 463 -1.77 -4.42 -0.21
CA PRO A 463 -0.41 -4.01 -0.58
C PRO A 463 -0.24 -3.82 -2.10
N PRO A 464 0.75 -3.01 -2.54
CA PRO A 464 1.03 -2.81 -3.95
C PRO A 464 1.55 -4.09 -4.61
N ILE A 465 1.19 -4.29 -5.88
CA ILE A 465 1.63 -5.44 -6.68
C ILE A 465 2.60 -4.97 -7.76
N PHE A 466 3.86 -5.39 -7.65
CA PHE A 466 4.91 -5.15 -8.65
C PHE A 466 5.00 -6.32 -9.62
N HIS A 467 5.23 -6.03 -10.91
CA HIS A 467 5.36 -7.05 -11.94
C HIS A 467 6.75 -7.71 -11.93
N ASN A 468 7.82 -6.90 -11.85
CA ASN A 468 9.25 -7.18 -11.73
C ASN A 468 9.89 -8.08 -12.80
N GLU A 469 9.14 -8.49 -13.82
CA GLU A 469 9.63 -9.24 -14.99
C GLU A 469 8.93 -8.82 -16.29
N LEU A 470 8.67 -7.52 -16.47
CA LEU A 470 7.87 -7.05 -17.61
C LEU A 470 8.65 -7.22 -18.92
N THR A 471 8.01 -7.88 -19.90
CA THR A 471 8.53 -8.06 -21.26
C THR A 471 7.41 -8.04 -22.28
N CYS A 472 7.72 -7.88 -23.57
CA CYS A 472 6.72 -7.97 -24.65
C CYS A 472 6.02 -9.35 -24.73
N GLY A 473 6.65 -10.42 -24.24
CA GLY A 473 6.03 -11.76 -24.18
C GLY A 473 4.99 -11.90 -23.06
N CYS A 474 5.01 -10.99 -22.09
CA CYS A 474 4.04 -10.93 -20.98
C CYS A 474 2.77 -10.15 -21.34
N LEU A 475 2.74 -9.47 -22.49
CA LEU A 475 1.59 -8.67 -22.94
C LEU A 475 0.80 -9.45 -23.99
N PHE A 476 -0.38 -9.93 -23.61
CA PHE A 476 -1.30 -10.57 -24.53
C PHE A 476 -2.16 -9.53 -25.24
N LEU A 477 -2.49 -9.77 -26.50
CA LEU A 477 -3.37 -8.89 -27.25
C LEU A 477 -4.75 -9.52 -27.37
N ASP A 478 -5.78 -8.82 -26.89
CA ASP A 478 -7.15 -9.28 -27.06
C ASP A 478 -7.66 -9.09 -28.50
N ILE A 479 -8.92 -9.46 -28.77
CA ILE A 479 -9.54 -9.35 -30.09
C ILE A 479 -9.56 -7.91 -30.64
N ASN A 480 -9.53 -6.90 -29.76
CA ASN A 480 -9.50 -5.49 -30.11
C ASN A 480 -8.07 -4.92 -30.18
N SER A 481 -7.06 -5.80 -30.08
CA SER A 481 -5.64 -5.45 -29.95
C SER A 481 -5.34 -4.59 -28.72
N SER A 482 -6.13 -4.76 -27.64
CA SER A 482 -5.85 -4.15 -26.34
C SER A 482 -4.92 -5.06 -25.53
N ALA A 483 -4.02 -4.44 -24.76
CA ALA A 483 -2.99 -5.15 -24.01
C ALA A 483 -3.56 -5.74 -22.72
N LYS A 484 -3.23 -7.01 -22.43
CA LYS A 484 -3.50 -7.70 -21.17
C LYS A 484 -2.20 -8.20 -20.57
N ILE A 485 -1.80 -7.65 -19.42
CA ILE A 485 -0.56 -8.03 -18.74
C ILE A 485 -0.72 -9.37 -18.01
N ALA A 486 0.25 -10.26 -18.17
CA ALA A 486 0.38 -11.57 -17.51
C ALA A 486 1.84 -11.76 -17.04
N GLY A 487 2.19 -12.91 -16.48
CA GLY A 487 3.61 -13.25 -16.26
C GLY A 487 4.29 -12.53 -15.10
N PHE A 488 3.52 -12.15 -14.08
CA PHE A 488 4.02 -11.57 -12.84
C PHE A 488 5.07 -12.44 -12.16
N ARG A 489 6.01 -11.79 -11.46
CA ARG A 489 6.93 -12.44 -10.55
C ARG A 489 6.22 -12.96 -9.30
N LEU A 490 6.10 -14.28 -9.19
CA LEU A 490 5.43 -14.99 -8.09
C LEU A 490 6.49 -15.72 -7.23
N GLY A 491 7.01 -15.03 -6.21
CA GLY A 491 8.07 -15.54 -5.32
C GLY A 491 8.91 -14.41 -4.68
N ASN A 492 9.82 -14.77 -3.79
CA ASN A 492 10.58 -13.86 -2.93
C ASN A 492 11.69 -13.09 -3.69
N GLU A 493 11.99 -11.88 -3.20
CA GLU A 493 13.04 -10.98 -3.70
C GLU A 493 14.38 -11.17 -2.97
N SER A 494 14.37 -11.75 -1.77
CA SER A 494 15.54 -11.79 -0.89
C SER A 494 16.67 -12.75 -1.30
N HIS A 495 16.39 -13.78 -2.11
CA HIS A 495 17.39 -14.83 -2.41
C HIS A 495 18.18 -14.62 -3.71
N LEU A 496 17.78 -13.69 -4.57
CA LEU A 496 18.63 -13.25 -5.69
C LEU A 496 19.65 -12.19 -5.27
N HIS A 497 19.48 -11.62 -4.07
CA HIS A 497 20.34 -10.57 -3.55
C HIS A 497 21.78 -11.04 -3.29
N GLU A 498 22.03 -12.35 -3.16
CA GLU A 498 23.37 -12.89 -2.86
C GLU A 498 24.21 -13.23 -4.10
N LYS A 499 23.62 -13.39 -5.29
CA LYS A 499 24.35 -13.83 -6.49
C LYS A 499 24.43 -12.79 -7.62
N TYR A 500 23.55 -11.78 -7.63
CA TYR A 500 23.48 -10.74 -8.67
C TYR A 500 23.28 -9.32 -8.11
N ALA A 501 23.72 -9.08 -6.86
CA ALA A 501 23.53 -7.84 -6.10
C ALA A 501 23.92 -6.55 -6.84
N GLY A 502 24.92 -6.62 -7.73
CA GLY A 502 25.41 -5.44 -8.45
C GLY A 502 24.59 -5.03 -9.68
N LEU A 503 23.79 -5.94 -10.26
CA LEU A 503 23.08 -5.70 -11.52
C LEU A 503 21.54 -5.62 -11.35
N LEU A 504 21.00 -6.22 -10.28
CA LEU A 504 19.55 -6.24 -10.00
C LEU A 504 19.06 -5.04 -9.18
N ASN A 505 19.94 -4.35 -8.44
CA ASN A 505 19.55 -3.20 -7.60
C ASN A 505 19.01 -1.99 -8.40
N GLN A 506 19.10 -1.98 -9.73
CA GLN A 506 18.59 -0.93 -10.60
C GLN A 506 17.43 -1.36 -11.52
N ARG A 507 16.94 -2.61 -11.41
CA ARG A 507 15.92 -3.13 -12.33
C ARG A 507 14.57 -3.24 -11.63
N ASN A 508 13.62 -2.41 -12.05
CA ASN A 508 12.24 -2.37 -11.56
C ASN A 508 11.25 -2.25 -12.72
N ASP A 509 9.95 -2.22 -12.43
CA ASP A 509 8.88 -2.09 -13.44
C ASP A 509 9.06 -0.88 -14.36
N VAL A 510 9.60 0.23 -13.85
CA VAL A 510 9.85 1.44 -14.65
C VAL A 510 10.99 1.20 -15.64
N TYR A 511 12.09 0.60 -15.19
CA TYR A 511 13.19 0.21 -16.07
C TYR A 511 12.72 -0.77 -17.15
N ASP A 512 12.01 -1.84 -16.77
CA ASP A 512 11.50 -2.84 -17.70
C ASP A 512 10.50 -2.22 -18.70
N PHE A 513 9.68 -1.28 -18.25
CA PHE A 513 8.81 -0.51 -19.14
C PHE A 513 9.63 0.35 -20.13
N GLY A 514 10.74 0.95 -19.69
CA GLY A 514 11.68 1.66 -20.58
C GLY A 514 12.26 0.76 -21.68
N VAL A 515 12.64 -0.48 -21.34
CA VAL A 515 13.08 -1.48 -22.33
C VAL A 515 11.93 -1.82 -23.30
N LEU A 516 10.73 -2.05 -22.77
CA LEU A 516 9.55 -2.34 -23.58
C LEU A 516 9.23 -1.22 -24.58
N LEU A 517 9.32 0.05 -24.17
CA LEU A 517 9.14 1.20 -25.07
C LEU A 517 10.16 1.19 -26.21
N LEU A 518 11.44 0.89 -25.92
CA LEU A 518 12.46 0.75 -26.96
C LEU A 518 12.16 -0.42 -27.90
N GLU A 519 11.71 -1.56 -27.40
CA GLU A 519 11.30 -2.67 -28.27
C GLU A 519 10.14 -2.27 -29.19
N MET A 520 9.19 -1.47 -28.71
CA MET A 520 8.09 -0.96 -29.54
C MET A 520 8.56 0.07 -30.57
N VAL A 521 9.54 0.92 -30.25
CA VAL A 521 10.10 1.89 -31.20
C VAL A 521 10.95 1.21 -32.26
N THR A 522 11.78 0.24 -31.85
CA THR A 522 12.80 -0.37 -32.71
C THR A 522 12.36 -1.66 -33.41
N GLY A 523 11.31 -2.33 -32.91
CA GLY A 523 10.90 -3.63 -33.43
C GLY A 523 11.94 -4.73 -33.22
N SER A 524 12.85 -4.57 -32.26
CA SER A 524 13.98 -5.48 -32.06
C SER A 524 14.03 -6.08 -30.66
N LYS A 525 14.55 -7.32 -30.56
CA LYS A 525 14.76 -8.07 -29.30
C LYS A 525 16.24 -8.21 -28.93
N HIS A 526 17.10 -7.33 -29.44
CA HIS A 526 18.54 -7.44 -29.20
C HIS A 526 18.89 -7.31 -27.71
N LYS A 527 19.79 -8.16 -27.22
CA LYS A 527 20.23 -8.16 -25.82
C LYS A 527 20.87 -6.83 -25.39
N ASP A 528 21.55 -6.16 -26.33
CA ASP A 528 22.22 -4.87 -26.10
C ASP A 528 21.36 -3.67 -26.54
N LEU A 529 20.06 -3.87 -26.77
CA LEU A 529 19.14 -2.84 -27.24
C LEU A 529 19.19 -1.56 -26.38
N PRO A 530 19.15 -1.61 -25.03
CA PRO A 530 19.17 -0.38 -24.23
C PRO A 530 20.45 0.43 -24.46
N ALA A 531 21.63 -0.20 -24.43
CA ALA A 531 22.90 0.51 -24.62
C ALA A 531 23.05 1.08 -26.03
N MET A 532 22.66 0.31 -27.04
CA MET A 532 22.73 0.71 -28.44
C MET A 532 21.74 1.85 -28.76
N ALA A 533 20.49 1.73 -28.29
CA ALA A 533 19.48 2.76 -28.47
C ALA A 533 19.84 4.06 -27.77
N LEU A 534 20.28 4.00 -26.50
CA LEU A 534 20.71 5.19 -25.74
C LEU A 534 21.83 5.94 -26.45
N LYS A 535 22.81 5.22 -27.04
CA LYS A 535 23.89 5.83 -27.81
C LYS A 535 23.36 6.56 -29.05
N LYS A 536 22.45 5.94 -29.79
CA LYS A 536 21.88 6.48 -31.03
C LYS A 536 20.97 7.68 -30.76
N ILE A 537 20.10 7.58 -29.77
CA ILE A 537 19.21 8.67 -29.31
C ILE A 537 20.04 9.89 -28.88
N ARG A 538 21.07 9.70 -28.05
CA ARG A 538 21.97 10.79 -27.61
C ARG A 538 22.74 11.44 -28.76
N SER A 539 23.04 10.68 -29.81
CA SER A 539 23.70 11.20 -31.02
C SER A 539 22.73 11.83 -32.02
N GLY A 540 21.44 11.94 -31.70
CA GLY A 540 20.42 12.51 -32.59
C GLY A 540 20.09 11.64 -33.81
N LYS A 541 20.33 10.33 -33.72
CA LYS A 541 20.17 9.35 -34.81
C LYS A 541 19.05 8.34 -34.49
N LEU A 542 17.90 8.83 -34.03
CA LEU A 542 16.77 7.97 -33.65
C LEU A 542 16.21 7.24 -34.88
N GLU A 543 16.13 7.91 -36.01
CA GLU A 543 15.63 7.38 -37.28
C GLU A 543 16.38 6.12 -37.75
N GLU A 544 17.65 5.95 -37.37
CA GLU A 544 18.46 4.77 -37.70
C GLU A 544 18.06 3.52 -36.91
N ILE A 545 17.32 3.67 -35.82
CA ILE A 545 16.91 2.56 -34.94
C ILE A 545 15.40 2.31 -34.94
N VAL A 546 14.60 3.20 -35.52
CA VAL A 546 13.14 2.99 -35.61
C VAL A 546 12.84 1.77 -36.47
N ASP A 547 11.85 0.99 -36.04
CA ASP A 547 11.38 -0.19 -36.76
C ASP A 547 11.08 0.14 -38.24
N PRO A 548 11.73 -0.53 -39.21
CA PRO A 548 11.45 -0.35 -40.63
C PRO A 548 9.97 -0.54 -40.99
N GLY A 549 9.26 -1.42 -40.29
CA GLY A 549 7.84 -1.68 -40.48
C GLY A 549 6.92 -0.51 -40.10
N LEU A 550 7.45 0.53 -39.46
CA LEU A 550 6.73 1.78 -39.19
C LEU A 550 6.84 2.80 -40.33
N TYR A 551 7.65 2.55 -41.36
CA TYR A 551 7.86 3.48 -42.49
C TYR A 551 8.14 4.91 -42.01
N TYR A 552 9.14 5.07 -41.14
CA TYR A 552 9.38 6.31 -40.39
C TYR A 552 9.36 7.60 -41.24
N HIS A 553 9.93 7.57 -42.45
CA HIS A 553 9.98 8.74 -43.34
C HIS A 553 8.64 9.07 -44.01
N GLU A 554 7.71 8.12 -44.08
CA GLU A 554 6.36 8.29 -44.63
C GLU A 554 5.34 8.69 -43.55
N GLN A 555 5.73 8.62 -42.28
CA GLN A 555 4.88 9.05 -41.16
C GLN A 555 4.66 10.56 -41.16
N SER A 556 3.51 10.98 -40.63
CA SER A 556 3.23 12.39 -40.39
C SER A 556 4.30 13.03 -39.48
N SER A 557 4.51 14.35 -39.60
CA SER A 557 5.41 15.08 -38.69
C SER A 557 5.04 14.86 -37.23
N PHE A 558 3.73 14.80 -36.93
CA PHE A 558 3.20 14.52 -35.61
C PHE A 558 3.56 13.12 -35.11
N CYS A 559 3.42 12.07 -35.93
CA CYS A 559 3.79 10.73 -35.51
C CYS A 559 5.30 10.60 -35.25
N ARG A 560 6.14 11.27 -36.05
CA ARG A 560 7.60 11.31 -35.81
C ARG A 560 7.94 12.02 -34.50
N GLU A 561 7.23 13.10 -34.18
CA GLU A 561 7.34 13.82 -32.90
C GLU A 561 6.94 12.90 -31.73
N GLN A 562 5.84 12.15 -31.84
CA GLN A 562 5.44 11.16 -30.83
C GLN A 562 6.49 10.07 -30.64
N ILE A 563 7.08 9.54 -31.72
CA ILE A 563 8.16 8.52 -31.64
C ILE A 563 9.37 9.09 -30.88
N GLN A 564 9.73 10.35 -31.14
CA GLN A 564 10.82 11.04 -30.45
C GLN A 564 10.53 11.19 -28.94
N ILE A 565 9.32 11.64 -28.57
CA ILE A 565 8.93 11.81 -27.17
C ILE A 565 8.93 10.47 -26.44
N VAL A 566 8.41 9.41 -27.07
CA VAL A 566 8.40 8.06 -26.47
C VAL A 566 9.83 7.52 -26.30
N ALA A 567 10.73 7.76 -27.25
CA ALA A 567 12.14 7.36 -27.14
C ALA A 567 12.89 8.13 -26.03
N ASP A 568 12.57 9.41 -25.83
CA ASP A 568 13.08 10.19 -24.69
C ASP A 568 12.55 9.65 -23.35
N LEU A 569 11.24 9.41 -23.26
CA LEU A 569 10.64 8.82 -22.06
C LEU A 569 11.25 7.45 -21.74
N ALA A 570 11.47 6.61 -22.75
CA ALA A 570 12.18 5.34 -22.58
C ALA A 570 13.60 5.55 -22.02
N THR A 571 14.31 6.56 -22.51
CA THR A 571 15.64 6.93 -22.02
C THR A 571 15.60 7.35 -20.55
N ARG A 572 14.62 8.18 -20.14
CA ARG A 572 14.43 8.56 -18.73
C ARG A 572 14.10 7.35 -17.85
N CYS A 573 13.21 6.46 -18.29
CA CYS A 573 12.89 5.23 -17.57
C CYS A 573 14.14 4.35 -17.34
N LEU A 574 15.01 4.22 -18.34
CA LEU A 574 16.23 3.42 -18.23
C LEU A 574 17.30 4.04 -17.31
N LEU A 575 17.42 5.38 -17.31
CA LEU A 575 18.45 6.09 -16.54
C LEU A 575 18.04 6.36 -15.09
N PHE A 576 16.75 6.61 -14.86
CA PHE A 576 16.23 7.11 -13.58
C PHE A 576 15.23 6.17 -12.93
N GLY A 577 14.72 5.17 -13.65
CA GLY A 577 13.75 4.20 -13.13
C GLY A 577 14.33 3.41 -11.97
N GLY A 578 15.53 2.83 -12.15
CA GLY A 578 16.21 2.04 -11.12
C GLY A 578 16.50 2.78 -9.82
N ASP A 579 16.76 4.09 -9.90
CA ASP A 579 17.01 4.95 -8.74
C ASP A 579 15.73 5.40 -8.02
N GLY A 580 14.54 5.07 -8.56
CA GLY A 580 13.24 5.52 -8.04
C GLY A 580 12.94 7.01 -8.25
N LYS A 581 13.76 7.72 -9.05
CA LYS A 581 13.60 9.16 -9.33
C LYS A 581 12.42 9.46 -10.25
N ILE A 582 12.00 8.50 -11.06
CA ILE A 582 10.81 8.56 -11.89
C ILE A 582 9.89 7.39 -11.53
N GLY A 583 8.65 7.70 -11.17
CA GLY A 583 7.65 6.71 -10.77
C GLY A 583 6.76 6.28 -11.93
N ILE A 584 6.22 5.04 -11.88
CA ILE A 584 5.37 4.53 -12.97
C ILE A 584 4.10 5.38 -13.18
N THR A 585 3.58 6.03 -12.13
CA THR A 585 2.41 6.91 -12.21
C THR A 585 2.69 8.15 -13.06
N GLU A 586 3.91 8.71 -12.97
CA GLU A 586 4.34 9.83 -13.80
C GLU A 586 4.48 9.41 -15.26
N VAL A 587 5.15 8.26 -15.49
CA VAL A 587 5.30 7.66 -16.83
C VAL A 587 3.93 7.38 -17.47
N ALA A 588 2.99 6.83 -16.71
CA ALA A 588 1.63 6.56 -17.18
C ALA A 588 0.88 7.84 -17.57
N ARG A 589 0.99 8.90 -16.75
CA ARG A 589 0.38 10.20 -17.05
C ARG A 589 0.93 10.77 -18.36
N GLU A 590 2.25 10.70 -18.55
CA GLU A 590 2.90 11.18 -19.77
C GLU A 590 2.49 10.36 -21.00
N MET A 591 2.48 9.03 -20.91
CA MET A 591 2.02 8.15 -22.00
C MET A 591 0.57 8.44 -22.43
N VAL A 592 -0.33 8.66 -21.46
CA VAL A 592 -1.73 9.02 -21.74
C VAL A 592 -1.82 10.39 -22.43
N ARG A 593 -0.99 11.36 -22.03
CA ARG A 593 -0.93 12.68 -22.67
C ARG A 593 -0.49 12.58 -24.14
N ILE A 594 0.60 11.86 -24.41
CA ILE A 594 1.12 11.64 -25.77
C ILE A 594 0.06 10.99 -26.67
N THR A 595 -0.76 10.11 -26.11
CA THR A 595 -1.83 9.42 -26.83
C THR A 595 -3.02 10.34 -27.14
N LYS A 596 -3.42 11.21 -26.20
CA LYS A 596 -4.56 12.13 -26.35
C LYS A 596 -4.29 13.28 -27.33
N GLU A 597 -3.08 13.81 -27.35
CA GLU A 597 -2.68 14.89 -28.27
C GLU A 597 -2.84 14.49 -29.76
N GLY A 598 -2.96 13.20 -30.06
CA GLY A 598 -3.23 12.69 -31.42
C GLY A 598 -4.71 12.55 -31.80
N ILE A 599 -5.64 12.61 -30.85
CA ILE A 599 -7.09 12.44 -31.11
C ILE A 599 -7.76 13.78 -31.42
N ASP A 600 -7.31 14.87 -30.78
CA ASP A 600 -7.89 16.20 -30.93
C ASP A 600 -7.20 17.07 -32.02
N GLY A 601 -6.17 16.52 -32.68
CA GLY A 601 -5.29 17.23 -33.62
C GLY A 601 -5.92 17.65 -34.96
N ASN A 602 -7.23 17.49 -35.17
CA ASN A 602 -7.92 18.05 -36.33
C ASN A 602 -8.35 19.52 -36.13
N SER A 603 -8.00 20.13 -35.00
CA SER A 603 -8.14 21.58 -34.79
C SER A 603 -6.76 22.27 -34.85
N LYS A 604 -6.65 23.19 -35.80
CA LYS A 604 -5.45 23.93 -36.24
C LYS A 604 -4.59 24.51 -35.08
N ARG A 605 -3.26 24.34 -35.19
CA ARG A 605 -2.22 25.05 -34.41
C ARG A 605 -2.23 26.57 -34.66
N GLY A 606 -1.80 27.32 -33.64
CA GLY A 606 -1.09 28.60 -33.76
C GLY A 606 -0.10 28.78 -32.58
N PRO A 607 1.12 29.32 -32.78
CA PRO A 607 2.28 29.07 -31.92
C PRO A 607 2.62 30.22 -30.93
N ALA A 608 3.15 29.88 -29.75
CA ALA A 608 3.97 30.71 -28.85
C ALA A 608 4.26 29.89 -27.58
N LEU A 609 5.42 29.87 -26.94
CA LEU A 609 6.74 30.43 -27.22
C LEU A 609 7.67 29.64 -26.30
N GLU A 610 8.71 29.06 -26.88
CA GLU A 610 9.87 28.51 -26.17
C GLU A 610 10.77 29.69 -25.80
N GLU A 611 11.00 29.94 -24.50
CA GLU A 611 12.16 30.73 -24.09
C GLU A 611 12.98 29.95 -23.06
N THR A 612 14.09 29.49 -23.62
CA THR A 612 15.28 28.87 -23.08
C THR A 612 15.93 29.61 -21.90
N PHE A 613 16.48 28.82 -21.00
CA PHE A 613 17.62 29.15 -20.14
C PHE A 613 18.70 29.97 -20.89
N SER A 614 19.15 31.08 -20.30
CA SER A 614 20.47 31.65 -20.56
C SER A 614 20.95 32.46 -19.36
N ASN A 615 21.95 31.91 -18.65
CA ASN A 615 22.82 32.67 -17.78
C ASN A 615 23.97 33.26 -18.61
N SER A 616 24.24 34.54 -18.35
CA SER A 616 25.54 35.21 -18.48
C SER A 616 26.08 35.55 -19.87
N SER A 617 26.00 36.82 -20.24
CA SER A 617 27.14 37.58 -20.78
C SER A 617 26.96 39.09 -20.64
N LEU A 618 28.09 39.72 -20.30
CA LEU A 618 28.36 41.12 -20.00
C LEU A 618 27.95 42.17 -21.07
N LEU A 619 27.78 43.40 -20.56
CA LEU A 619 28.02 44.72 -21.19
C LEU A 619 27.01 45.28 -22.20
N GLN A 620 26.23 46.26 -21.71
CA GLN A 620 26.06 47.65 -22.19
C GLN A 620 24.77 48.15 -21.50
N MET A 621 24.75 49.21 -20.70
CA MET A 621 24.72 50.60 -21.15
C MET A 621 25.10 51.55 -20.01
N ILE A 622 26.01 52.49 -20.31
CA ILE A 622 26.17 53.78 -19.62
C ILE A 622 25.57 54.86 -20.56
N SER A 623 25.06 55.94 -19.97
CA SER A 623 24.48 57.17 -20.55
C SER A 623 22.99 57.04 -20.93
N MET A 624 22.08 57.95 -20.55
CA MET A 624 22.19 59.40 -20.47
C MET A 624 21.33 60.04 -19.35
N SER A 625 21.76 61.23 -18.89
CA SER A 625 21.09 62.18 -17.98
C SER A 625 19.74 62.71 -18.47
N PRO A 626 18.89 63.26 -17.56
CA PRO A 626 17.70 64.03 -17.90
C PRO A 626 17.98 65.54 -17.92
N ASP A 627 17.60 66.22 -19.00
CA ASP A 627 17.46 67.69 -19.03
C ASP A 627 16.05 68.08 -19.49
N SER A 628 15.27 68.51 -18.49
CA SER A 628 14.56 69.79 -18.38
C SER A 628 13.77 70.43 -19.55
N MET A 629 12.55 70.88 -19.17
CA MET A 629 11.82 72.10 -19.58
C MET A 629 11.01 72.09 -20.90
N LEU A 630 9.66 72.17 -20.79
CA LEU A 630 8.90 73.43 -20.91
C LEU A 630 7.37 73.21 -20.86
N VAL A 631 6.73 74.12 -20.14
CA VAL A 631 5.29 74.39 -20.01
C VAL A 631 4.91 75.50 -21.00
N PRO A 632 3.63 75.64 -21.37
CA PRO A 632 2.88 76.84 -20.95
C PRO A 632 1.63 76.54 -20.12
#